data_AF-A0A416G4W5-F1
#
_entry.id   AF-A0A416G4W5-F1
#
_cell.length_a   1.000
_cell.length_b   1.000
_cell.length_c   1.000
_cell.angle_alpha   90.00
_cell.angle_beta   90.00
_cell.angle_gamma   90.00
#
_symmetry.space_group_name_H-M   'P 1'
#
loop_
_entity.id
_entity.type
_entity.pdbx_description
1 polymer ?
#
loop_
_entity_poly.entity_id
_entity_poly.type
_entity_poly.pdbx_seq_one_letter_code
_entity_poly.pdbx_strand_id
1 'polypeptide(L)'
;MALAATGQTGTDAGIKEDASSHSVWFNMASDKSQSEFYFPAIAQGRELTAGLISGGADPGLTHRVAKEVRRVLAEAEVEDT
;
A
#
# COMPACT_ATOMS: atom_id res chain seq x y z
N MET A 1 12.98 -1.98 2.56
CA MET A 1 12.14 -1.61 1.39
C MET A 1 12.49 -0.20 0.96
N ALA A 2 12.38 0.10 -0.32
CA ALA A 2 12.61 1.42 -0.89
C ALA A 2 11.37 1.87 -1.68
N LEU A 3 11.06 3.17 -1.60
CA LEU A 3 9.97 3.80 -2.33
C LEU A 3 10.53 4.99 -3.11
N ALA A 4 10.44 4.95 -4.43
CA ALA A 4 10.75 6.08 -5.29
C ALA A 4 9.45 6.86 -5.60
N ALA A 5 9.43 8.12 -5.18
CA ALA A 5 8.30 9.03 -5.39
C ALA A 5 8.79 10.44 -5.77
N THR A 6 9.93 10.53 -6.46
CA THR A 6 10.53 11.83 -6.82
C THR A 6 9.80 12.48 -8.00
N GLY A 7 9.14 11.67 -8.83
CA GLY A 7 8.48 12.13 -10.06
C GLY A 7 9.44 12.37 -11.22
N GLN A 8 10.74 12.10 -11.02
CA GLN A 8 11.77 12.24 -12.04
C GLN A 8 12.22 10.85 -12.50
N THR A 9 11.93 10.52 -13.76
CA THR A 9 12.17 9.17 -14.31
C THR A 9 13.60 8.67 -14.13
N GLY A 10 14.61 9.53 -14.37
CA GLY A 10 16.02 9.13 -14.21
C GLY A 10 16.41 8.85 -12.76
N THR A 11 15.92 9.68 -11.82
CA THR A 11 16.17 9.52 -10.39
C THR A 11 15.48 8.27 -9.84
N ASP A 12 14.19 8.07 -10.18
CA ASP A 12 13.43 6.90 -9.73
C ASP A 12 14.01 5.59 -10.32
N ALA A 13 14.54 5.62 -11.54
CA ALA A 13 15.25 4.48 -12.15
C ALA A 13 16.58 4.16 -11.46
N GLY A 14 17.38 5.18 -11.12
CA GLY A 14 18.62 4.98 -10.36
C GLY A 14 18.38 4.36 -8.99
N ILE A 15 17.35 4.82 -8.27
CA ILE A 15 16.96 4.23 -6.98
C ILE A 15 16.55 2.75 -7.14
N LYS A 16 15.88 2.40 -8.25
CA LYS A 16 15.52 1.00 -8.55
C LYS A 16 16.74 0.11 -8.74
N GLU A 17 17.74 0.57 -9.50
CA GLU A 17 18.99 -0.15 -9.73
C GLU A 17 19.74 -0.38 -8.41
N ASP A 18 19.84 0.67 -7.59
CA ASP A 18 20.44 0.61 -6.26
C ASP A 18 19.69 -0.38 -5.35
N ALA A 19 18.36 -0.32 -5.30
CA ALA A 19 17.55 -1.22 -4.49
C ALA A 19 17.72 -2.69 -4.93
N SER A 20 17.73 -2.95 -6.25
CA SER A 20 17.94 -4.27 -6.83
C SER A 20 19.31 -4.86 -6.46
N SER A 21 20.37 -4.07 -6.58
CA SER A 21 21.74 -4.51 -6.23
C SER A 21 21.91 -4.86 -4.75
N HIS A 22 21.05 -4.31 -3.88
CA HIS A 22 21.04 -4.56 -2.44
C HIS A 22 19.96 -5.54 -1.98
N SER A 23 19.24 -6.20 -2.90
CA SER A 23 18.12 -7.10 -2.57
C SER A 23 17.04 -6.44 -1.71
N VAL A 24 16.81 -5.14 -1.92
CA VAL A 24 15.78 -4.37 -1.23
C VAL A 24 14.53 -4.32 -2.09
N TRP A 25 13.39 -4.78 -1.55
CA TRP A 25 12.10 -4.64 -2.24
C TRP A 25 11.80 -3.18 -2.57
N PHE A 26 11.48 -2.95 -3.84
CA PHE A 26 11.30 -1.63 -4.42
C PHE A 26 9.85 -1.40 -4.89
N ASN A 27 9.36 -0.17 -4.68
CA ASN A 27 8.14 0.33 -5.27
C ASN A 27 8.41 1.69 -5.93
N MET A 28 7.88 1.86 -7.14
CA MET A 28 7.85 3.13 -7.85
C MET A 28 6.42 3.67 -7.78
N ALA A 29 6.25 4.78 -7.05
CA ALA A 29 4.93 5.34 -6.78
C ALA A 29 4.19 5.76 -8.06
N SER A 30 4.93 6.16 -9.10
CA SER A 30 4.43 6.65 -10.38
C SER A 30 4.16 5.55 -11.41
N ASP A 31 4.78 4.37 -11.28
CA ASP A 31 4.64 3.26 -12.22
C ASP A 31 4.57 1.90 -11.51
N LYS A 32 3.36 1.37 -11.48
CA LYS A 32 3.05 0.08 -10.89
C LYS A 32 3.84 -1.08 -11.53
N SER A 33 4.10 -1.02 -12.83
CA SER A 33 4.80 -2.09 -13.56
C SER A 33 6.25 -2.24 -13.13
N GLN A 34 6.82 -1.22 -12.48
CA GLN A 34 8.19 -1.20 -11.99
C GLN A 34 8.31 -1.63 -10.52
N SER A 35 7.20 -1.97 -9.86
CA SER A 35 7.13 -2.24 -8.42
C SER A 35 7.08 -3.74 -8.11
N GLU A 36 7.77 -4.14 -7.06
CA GLU A 36 7.78 -5.53 -6.54
C GLU A 36 6.71 -5.77 -5.47
N PHE A 37 6.23 -4.70 -4.84
CA PHE A 37 5.16 -4.73 -3.86
C PHE A 37 4.19 -3.58 -4.07
N TYR A 38 3.00 -3.70 -3.47
CA TYR A 38 1.96 -2.68 -3.53
C TYR A 38 1.46 -2.33 -2.12
N PHE A 39 1.16 -1.04 -1.90
CA PHE A 39 0.53 -0.61 -0.67
C PHE A 39 -0.96 -0.99 -0.67
N PRO A 40 -1.47 -1.59 0.42
CA PRO A 40 -2.90 -1.85 0.55
C PRO A 40 -3.68 -0.54 0.76
N ALA A 41 -4.99 -0.58 0.51
CA ALA A 41 -5.90 0.31 1.21
C ALA A 41 -5.94 -0.11 2.69
N ILE A 42 -5.64 0.83 3.59
CA ILE A 42 -5.57 0.57 5.03
C ILE A 42 -6.89 0.96 5.70
N ALA A 43 -7.48 0.02 6.44
CA ALA A 43 -8.55 0.24 7.39
C ALA A 43 -7.99 0.05 8.80
N GLN A 44 -7.91 1.13 9.57
CA GLN A 44 -7.28 1.14 10.88
C GLN A 44 -8.33 1.49 11.95
N GLY A 45 -8.44 0.62 12.95
CA GLY A 45 -9.10 0.86 14.23
C GLY A 45 -8.08 1.25 15.30
N ARG A 46 -8.45 1.13 16.56
CA ARG A 46 -7.61 1.47 17.73
C ARG A 46 -6.54 0.41 17.98
N GLU A 47 -6.91 -0.87 17.95
CA GLU A 47 -5.99 -2.01 18.21
C GLU A 47 -5.77 -2.87 16.96
N LEU A 48 -6.69 -2.81 16.00
CA LEU A 48 -6.65 -3.65 14.79
C LEU A 48 -6.40 -2.83 13.53
N THR A 49 -5.58 -3.36 12.63
CA THR A 49 -5.36 -2.82 11.29
C THR A 49 -5.57 -3.90 10.24
N ALA A 50 -6.40 -3.60 9.23
CA ALA A 50 -6.64 -4.45 8.08
C ALA A 50 -6.09 -3.79 6.80
N GLY A 51 -5.34 -4.55 6.02
CA GLY A 51 -4.86 -4.14 4.69
C GLY A 51 -5.64 -4.84 3.58
N LEU A 52 -6.14 -4.08 2.60
CA LEU A 52 -6.85 -4.59 1.44
C LEU A 52 -6.06 -4.34 0.16
N ILE A 53 -5.74 -5.41 -0.56
CA ILE A 53 -5.06 -5.38 -1.85
C ILE A 53 -5.99 -6.03 -2.87
N SER A 54 -6.32 -5.32 -3.96
CA SER A 54 -6.84 -5.97 -5.16
C SER A 54 -5.65 -6.38 -6.02
N GLY A 55 -5.79 -7.44 -6.83
CA GLY A 55 -4.76 -7.87 -7.81
C GLY A 55 -4.35 -6.79 -8.83
N GLY A 56 -4.84 -5.56 -8.66
CA GLY A 56 -4.34 -4.36 -9.29
C GLY A 56 -5.29 -3.70 -10.27
N ALA A 57 -6.43 -4.34 -10.50
CA ALA A 57 -7.40 -3.94 -11.52
C ALA A 57 -8.40 -2.87 -11.04
N ASP A 58 -8.61 -2.69 -9.73
CA ASP A 58 -9.59 -1.71 -9.22
C ASP A 58 -9.17 -1.15 -7.85
N PRO A 59 -8.51 0.03 -7.82
CA PRO A 59 -8.23 0.77 -6.59
C PRO A 59 -9.50 1.30 -5.90
N GLY A 60 -10.55 1.57 -6.68
CA GLY A 60 -11.85 2.02 -6.18
C GLY A 60 -12.53 0.94 -5.34
N LEU A 61 -12.44 -0.33 -5.74
CA LEU A 61 -12.93 -1.46 -4.96
C LEU A 61 -12.24 -1.54 -3.60
N THR A 62 -10.91 -1.53 -3.56
CA THR A 62 -10.17 -1.57 -2.27
C THR A 62 -10.54 -0.41 -1.37
N HIS A 63 -10.75 0.79 -1.94
CA HIS A 63 -11.15 1.95 -1.16
C HIS A 63 -12.58 1.81 -0.58
N ARG A 64 -13.54 1.38 -1.40
CA ARG A 64 -14.94 1.16 -0.96
C ARG A 64 -15.00 0.11 0.14
N VAL A 65 -14.31 -1.02 -0.03
CA VAL A 65 -14.32 -2.10 0.97
C VAL A 65 -13.57 -1.67 2.23
N ALA A 66 -12.44 -0.96 2.13
CA ALA A 66 -11.74 -0.44 3.30
C ALA A 66 -12.62 0.47 4.17
N LYS A 67 -13.55 1.24 3.56
CA LYS A 67 -14.51 2.05 4.32
C LYS A 67 -15.45 1.19 5.17
N GLU A 68 -15.97 0.09 4.62
CA GLU A 68 -16.82 -0.83 5.37
C GLU A 68 -16.03 -1.58 6.45
N VAL A 69 -14.79 -1.98 6.18
CA VAL A 69 -13.94 -2.61 7.19
C VAL A 69 -13.66 -1.67 8.36
N ARG A 70 -13.42 -0.36 8.12
CA ARG A 70 -13.28 0.61 9.22
C ARG A 70 -14.50 0.66 10.12
N ARG A 71 -15.71 0.56 9.55
CA ARG A 71 -16.95 0.53 10.32
C ARG A 71 -17.02 -0.72 11.21
N VAL A 72 -16.71 -1.89 10.65
CA VAL A 72 -16.69 -3.15 11.40
C VAL A 72 -15.65 -3.11 12.53
N LEU A 73 -14.45 -2.58 12.26
CA LEU A 73 -13.42 -2.44 13.30
C LEU A 73 -13.87 -1.53 14.43
N ALA A 74 -14.52 -0.41 14.12
CA ALA A 74 -15.05 0.51 15.12
C ALA A 74 -16.19 -0.12 15.95
N GLU A 75 -17.09 -0.87 15.32
CA GLU A 75 -18.18 -1.58 16.01
C GLU A 75 -17.61 -2.64 17.00
N ALA A 76 -16.65 -3.45 16.54
CA ALA A 76 -16.05 -4.50 17.37
C ALA A 76 -15.28 -3.95 18.59
N GLU A 77 -14.63 -2.79 18.46
CA GLU A 77 -13.86 -2.17 19.55
C GLU A 77 -14.74 -1.44 20.58
N VAL A 78 -16.02 -1.21 20.29
CA VAL A 78 -16.99 -0.61 21.21
C VAL A 78 -17.69 -1.68 22.06
N GLU A 79 -17.91 -2.87 21.52
CA GLU A 79 -18.54 -3.99 22.25
C GLU A 79 -17.66 -4.55 23.39
N ASP A 80 -16.36 -4.26 23.38
CA ASP A 80 -15.38 -4.66 24.41
C ASP A 80 -15.19 -3.63 25.55
N THR A 81 -16.00 -2.55 25.60
CA THR A 81 -16.01 -1.54 26.69
C THR A 81 -17.30 -1.52 27.49
#